data_AF-A0A2P6NT21-F1
#
_entry.id   AF-A0A2P6NT21-F1
#
_cell.length_a   1.000
_cell.length_b   1.000
_cell.length_c   1.000
_cell.angle_alpha   90.00
_cell.angle_beta   90.00
_cell.angle_gamma   90.00
#
_symmetry.space_group_name_H-M   'P 1'
#
loop_
_entity.id
_entity.type
_entity.pdbx_description
1 polymer ?
#
loop_
_entity_poly.entity_id
_entity_poly.type
_entity_poly.pdbx_seq_one_letter_code
_entity_poly.pdbx_strand_id
1 'polypeptide(L)'
;MEEDWQDATTQYRHVHNRINRQDRSSKRGGGFDAKRSLGSYKIECRPYNRMDGSREASMEVYGFTTCGQGLTGQICLPGVLQASIILAGSRKALKKVIENMMDPEEEEEESDDDEEKEDEEQNEEKEDQEQDEEKEEEEEEDEGEEDREERKEKRRREPFVKNSFRSPKFWVKWQGEVQTSSGTHMETNGGYIVFGGNDCKKLTGTITSKTLEWDNVSITGWKIKSTAERDVHIEWKNEE
;
A
#
# COMPACT_ATOMS: atom_id res chain seq x y z
N MET A 1 23.94 -72.00 9.67
CA MET A 1 22.60 -72.15 10.26
C MET A 1 22.76 -71.74 11.71
N GLU A 2 22.20 -70.66 12.24
CA GLU A 2 21.12 -69.73 11.85
C GLU A 2 21.38 -68.47 12.70
N GLU A 3 21.55 -67.31 12.07
CA GLU A 3 20.58 -66.20 12.16
C GLU A 3 20.54 -65.46 13.52
N ASP A 4 21.59 -64.69 13.83
CA ASP A 4 21.48 -63.52 14.72
C ASP A 4 21.03 -62.28 13.90
N TRP A 5 19.95 -62.46 13.13
CA TRP A 5 19.27 -61.39 12.38
C TRP A 5 18.22 -60.64 13.23
N GLN A 6 18.15 -60.91 14.54
CA GLN A 6 17.08 -60.36 15.40
C GLN A 6 17.46 -59.10 16.19
N ASP A 7 18.72 -58.65 16.18
CA ASP A 7 19.14 -57.45 16.93
C ASP A 7 19.17 -56.14 16.11
N ALA A 8 18.67 -56.16 14.87
CA ALA A 8 18.68 -55.01 13.97
C ALA A 8 17.30 -54.31 13.78
N THR A 9 16.29 -54.62 14.59
CA THR A 9 14.90 -54.14 14.34
C THR A 9 14.21 -53.51 15.55
N THR A 10 14.92 -52.69 16.34
CA THR A 10 14.23 -51.73 17.25
C THR A 10 14.72 -50.28 17.17
N GLN A 11 15.62 -49.92 16.24
CA GLN A 11 16.01 -48.52 16.00
C GLN A 11 15.09 -47.76 15.01
N TYR A 12 13.81 -48.12 14.93
CA TYR A 12 12.81 -47.33 14.20
C TYR A 12 11.65 -46.97 15.13
N ARG A 13 11.94 -46.16 16.15
CA ARG A 13 10.92 -45.30 16.76
C ARG A 13 11.16 -43.88 16.29
N HIS A 14 10.29 -43.48 15.37
CA HIS A 14 10.10 -42.11 14.93
C HIS A 14 9.78 -41.25 16.17
N VAL A 15 10.81 -40.61 16.71
CA VAL A 15 10.65 -39.57 17.72
C VAL A 15 10.04 -38.37 17.01
N HIS A 16 8.74 -38.15 17.23
CA HIS A 16 8.11 -36.86 16.95
C HIS A 16 8.88 -35.81 17.73
N ASN A 17 9.63 -34.99 17.01
CA ASN A 17 10.29 -33.81 17.55
C ASN A 17 9.21 -32.75 17.85
N ARG A 18 8.45 -32.95 18.93
CA ARG A 18 7.72 -31.88 19.63
C ARG A 18 8.74 -31.16 20.51
N ILE A 19 9.62 -30.40 19.84
CA ILE A 19 10.41 -29.36 20.48
C ILE A 19 9.79 -28.04 20.04
N ASN A 20 9.18 -27.37 21.02
CA ASN A 20 8.90 -25.95 21.11
C ASN A 20 9.35 -25.13 19.89
N ARG A 21 8.39 -24.75 19.04
CA ARG A 21 8.53 -23.54 18.21
C ARG A 21 8.11 -22.33 19.05
N GLN A 22 8.90 -22.04 20.08
CA GLN A 22 9.11 -20.65 20.46
C GLN A 22 10.12 -20.06 19.46
N ASP A 23 9.82 -18.86 19.00
CA ASP A 23 10.73 -17.90 18.39
C ASP A 23 11.73 -18.42 17.35
N ARG A 24 11.27 -18.57 16.11
CA ARG A 24 12.15 -18.43 14.95
C ARG A 24 11.92 -17.08 14.29
N SER A 25 12.60 -16.09 14.86
CA SER A 25 13.17 -14.91 14.21
C SER A 25 12.94 -14.81 12.69
N SER A 26 12.10 -13.84 12.32
CA SER A 26 12.22 -12.99 11.13
C SER A 26 13.07 -13.54 9.97
N LYS A 27 12.45 -14.36 9.10
CA LYS A 27 12.98 -14.57 7.76
C LYS A 27 12.98 -13.23 7.02
N ARG A 28 14.16 -12.81 6.55
CA ARG A 28 14.35 -11.76 5.57
C ARG A 28 13.43 -12.04 4.37
N GLY A 29 12.44 -11.18 4.14
CA GLY A 29 11.52 -11.27 3.00
C GLY A 29 10.11 -11.76 3.34
N GLY A 30 9.50 -11.24 4.42
CA GLY A 30 8.04 -11.26 4.52
C GLY A 30 7.40 -10.49 3.36
N GLY A 31 6.12 -10.75 3.08
CA GLY A 31 5.34 -10.02 2.09
C GLY A 31 5.43 -8.50 2.28
N PHE A 32 5.07 -7.74 1.26
CA PHE A 32 5.03 -6.29 1.37
C PHE A 32 4.16 -5.86 2.57
N ASP A 33 4.74 -5.03 3.42
CA ASP A 33 4.06 -4.44 4.57
C ASP A 33 4.00 -2.93 4.34
N ALA A 34 2.79 -2.40 4.17
CA ALA A 34 2.56 -0.99 3.92
C ALA A 34 3.10 -0.10 5.05
N LYS A 35 3.23 -0.59 6.30
CA LYS A 35 3.89 0.16 7.38
C LYS A 35 5.35 0.50 7.06
N ARG A 36 6.00 -0.27 6.19
CA ARG A 36 7.39 -0.01 5.78
C ARG A 36 7.54 1.19 4.86
N SER A 37 6.46 1.64 4.21
CA SER A 37 6.48 2.84 3.37
C SER A 37 6.44 4.14 4.19
N LEU A 38 6.05 4.09 5.47
CA LEU A 38 5.99 5.25 6.35
C LEU A 38 7.38 5.86 6.58
N GLY A 39 7.45 7.19 6.71
CA GLY A 39 8.67 7.91 7.00
C GLY A 39 9.02 8.99 5.98
N SER A 40 10.20 9.58 6.16
CA SER A 40 10.67 10.72 5.36
C SER A 40 11.63 10.27 4.27
N TYR A 41 11.45 10.81 3.08
CA TYR A 41 12.17 10.52 1.85
C TYR A 41 12.79 11.79 1.29
N LYS A 42 14.01 11.66 0.80
CA LYS A 42 14.60 12.66 -0.09
C LYS A 42 14.12 12.39 -1.50
N ILE A 43 13.73 13.45 -2.21
CA ILE A 43 13.23 13.37 -3.58
C ILE A 43 14.17 14.11 -4.53
N GLU A 44 14.40 13.51 -5.70
CA GLU A 44 15.02 14.15 -6.85
C GLU A 44 13.99 14.27 -7.97
N CYS A 45 13.82 15.50 -8.45
CA CYS A 45 12.95 15.83 -9.58
C CYS A 45 13.74 16.71 -10.55
N ARG A 46 13.98 16.23 -11.78
CA ARG A 46 14.87 16.94 -12.73
C ARG A 46 14.37 18.34 -13.10
N PRO A 47 13.08 18.56 -13.40
CA PRO A 47 12.57 19.91 -13.64
C PRO A 47 12.71 20.83 -12.43
N TYR A 48 12.43 20.34 -11.21
CA TYR A 48 12.65 21.10 -9.98
C TYR A 48 14.10 21.55 -9.83
N ASN A 49 15.06 20.65 -10.07
CA ASN A 49 16.49 20.95 -9.96
C ASN A 49 16.96 22.03 -10.95
N ARG A 50 16.23 22.28 -12.04
CA ARG A 50 16.51 23.36 -13.00
C ARG A 50 15.93 24.71 -12.58
N MET A 51 14.88 24.71 -11.75
CA MET A 51 14.18 25.92 -11.30
C MET A 51 14.83 26.51 -10.05
N ASP A 52 14.84 25.75 -8.95
CA ASP A 52 15.30 26.21 -7.63
C ASP A 52 15.87 25.04 -6.79
N GLY A 53 16.65 24.17 -7.43
CA GLY A 53 17.31 23.01 -6.79
C GLY A 53 18.32 23.34 -5.70
N SER A 54 18.30 24.57 -5.17
CA SER A 54 19.11 25.04 -4.05
C SER A 54 18.70 24.39 -2.73
N ARG A 55 17.42 24.00 -2.60
CA ARG A 55 16.83 23.39 -1.41
C ARG A 55 16.52 21.91 -1.65
N GLU A 56 16.53 21.15 -0.56
CA GLU A 56 16.31 19.72 -0.60
C GLU A 56 14.81 19.40 -0.73
N ALA A 57 14.45 18.78 -1.86
CA ALA A 57 13.11 18.25 -2.06
C ALA A 57 12.88 17.00 -1.20
N SER A 58 11.69 16.90 -0.60
CA SER A 58 11.34 15.83 0.32
C SER A 58 9.91 15.35 0.13
N MET A 59 9.66 14.14 0.60
CA MET A 59 8.32 13.56 0.70
C MET A 59 8.22 12.83 2.03
N GLU A 60 7.09 12.93 2.69
CA GLU A 60 6.81 12.25 3.94
C GLU A 60 5.54 11.44 3.81
N VAL A 61 5.55 10.22 4.33
CA VAL A 61 4.38 9.34 4.40
C VAL A 61 4.06 9.13 5.87
N TYR A 62 2.92 9.68 6.32
CA TYR A 62 2.54 9.81 7.72
C TYR A 62 1.97 8.51 8.26
N GLY A 63 0.93 8.00 7.61
CA GLY A 63 0.14 6.90 8.13
C GLY A 63 -0.89 6.41 7.12
N PHE A 64 -1.82 5.58 7.62
CA PHE A 64 -2.96 5.11 6.84
C PHE A 64 -4.08 6.14 6.86
N THR A 65 -4.91 6.10 5.83
CA THR A 65 -6.20 6.79 5.83
C THR A 65 -7.13 6.20 6.88
N THR A 66 -8.19 6.92 7.26
CA THR A 66 -9.19 6.47 8.24
C THR A 66 -9.82 5.15 7.83
N CYS A 67 -10.20 5.01 6.55
CA CYS A 67 -10.73 3.78 5.95
C CYS A 67 -9.67 2.69 5.75
N GLY A 68 -8.39 2.95 6.00
CA GLY A 68 -7.32 1.95 5.90
C GLY A 68 -6.92 1.50 4.49
N GLN A 69 -7.60 2.00 3.46
CA GLN A 69 -7.40 1.62 2.06
C GLN A 69 -6.29 2.42 1.34
N GLY A 70 -5.74 3.44 2.00
CA GLY A 70 -4.68 4.29 1.46
C GLY A 70 -3.67 4.73 2.51
N LEU A 71 -2.67 5.49 2.05
CA LEU A 71 -1.68 6.17 2.88
C LEU A 71 -1.77 7.68 2.65
N THR A 72 -1.52 8.45 3.70
CA THR A 72 -1.45 9.91 3.67
C THR A 72 -0.01 10.38 3.78
N GLY A 73 0.28 11.56 3.22
CA GLY A 73 1.60 12.14 3.27
C GLY A 73 1.67 13.56 2.75
N GLN A 74 2.88 14.06 2.59
CA GLN A 74 3.15 15.35 1.96
C GLN A 74 4.35 15.23 1.01
N ILE A 75 4.33 16.01 -0.07
CA ILE A 75 5.49 16.28 -0.91
C ILE A 75 5.83 17.77 -0.85
N CYS A 76 7.12 18.07 -0.69
CA CYS A 76 7.64 19.42 -0.63
C CYS A 76 8.81 19.56 -1.61
N LEU A 77 8.61 20.40 -2.62
CA LEU A 77 9.63 20.94 -3.52
C LEU A 77 9.76 22.43 -3.17
N PRO A 78 10.65 22.81 -2.24
CA PRO A 78 10.68 24.16 -1.69
C PRO A 78 10.74 25.24 -2.79
N GLY A 79 9.86 26.24 -2.68
CA GLY A 79 9.76 27.34 -3.65
C GLY A 79 8.98 26.99 -4.92
N VAL A 80 8.52 25.74 -5.09
CA VAL A 80 7.82 25.28 -6.30
C VAL A 80 6.51 24.57 -5.99
N LEU A 81 6.51 23.59 -5.09
CA LEU A 81 5.33 22.77 -4.77
C LEU A 81 5.30 22.41 -3.29
N GLN A 82 4.18 22.61 -2.64
CA GLN A 82 3.90 22.06 -1.31
C GLN A 82 2.51 21.44 -1.32
N ALA A 83 2.44 20.11 -1.27
CA ALA A 83 1.18 19.39 -1.45
C ALA A 83 1.01 18.20 -0.53
N SER A 84 -0.21 18.00 -0.06
CA SER A 84 -0.67 16.77 0.55
C SER A 84 -0.78 15.68 -0.50
N ILE A 85 -0.46 14.44 -0.15
CA ILE A 85 -0.55 13.29 -1.05
C ILE A 85 -1.40 12.17 -0.43
N ILE A 86 -2.14 11.48 -1.29
CA ILE A 86 -2.82 10.22 -0.99
C ILE A 86 -2.25 9.14 -1.91
N LEU A 87 -1.86 8.01 -1.32
CA LEU A 87 -1.34 6.84 -2.02
C LEU A 87 -2.31 5.67 -1.87
N ALA A 88 -2.60 4.95 -2.95
CA ALA A 88 -3.38 3.72 -2.88
C ALA A 88 -2.86 2.64 -3.85
N GLY A 89 -3.09 1.37 -3.53
CA GLY A 89 -2.60 0.23 -4.32
C GLY A 89 -3.23 0.13 -5.71
N SER A 90 -4.41 0.70 -5.93
CA SER A 90 -5.12 0.71 -7.21
C SER A 90 -5.81 2.06 -7.47
N ARG A 91 -6.21 2.32 -8.72
CA ARG A 91 -6.98 3.53 -9.05
C ARG A 91 -8.38 3.51 -8.45
N LYS A 92 -9.02 2.32 -8.39
CA LYS A 92 -10.35 2.14 -7.75
C LYS A 92 -10.27 2.46 -6.26
N ALA A 93 -9.26 1.93 -5.56
CA ALA A 93 -9.02 2.25 -4.15
C ALA A 93 -8.70 3.73 -3.95
N LEU A 94 -7.89 4.36 -4.83
CA LEU A 94 -7.59 5.79 -4.73
C LEU A 94 -8.85 6.65 -4.83
N LYS A 95 -9.77 6.33 -5.74
CA LYS A 95 -11.05 7.04 -5.88
C LYS A 95 -11.90 6.92 -4.62
N LYS A 96 -12.14 5.69 -4.15
CA LYS A 96 -12.89 5.42 -2.92
C LYS A 96 -12.31 6.17 -1.72
N VAL A 97 -10.99 6.13 -1.56
CA VAL A 97 -10.30 6.84 -0.47
C VAL A 97 -10.53 8.36 -0.54
N ILE A 98 -10.52 8.95 -1.74
CA ILE A 98 -10.77 10.38 -1.91
C ILE A 98 -12.24 10.72 -1.65
N GLU A 99 -13.17 9.91 -2.18
CA GLU A 99 -14.62 10.05 -1.97
C GLU A 99 -14.94 10.03 -0.47
N ASN A 100 -14.44 9.03 0.28
CA ASN A 100 -14.64 8.93 1.74
C ASN A 100 -14.04 10.10 2.54
N MET A 101 -13.02 10.79 2.00
CA MET A 101 -12.47 12.00 2.65
C MET A 101 -13.26 13.26 2.31
N MET A 102 -13.94 13.28 1.17
CA MET A 102 -14.77 14.39 0.72
C MET A 102 -16.18 14.34 1.34
N ASP A 103 -16.72 13.12 1.49
CA ASP A 103 -18.04 12.87 2.05
C ASP A 103 -18.00 11.67 3.00
N PRO A 104 -17.71 11.88 4.29
CA PRO A 104 -17.68 10.80 5.27
C PRO A 104 -19.08 10.31 5.68
N GLU A 105 -20.17 10.91 5.19
CA GLU A 105 -21.55 10.55 5.58
C GLU A 105 -22.19 9.48 4.67
N GLU A 106 -21.56 9.14 3.54
CA GLU A 106 -21.98 8.03 2.66
C GLU A 106 -21.11 6.76 2.89
N GLU A 107 -21.22 6.14 4.08
CA GLU A 107 -20.66 4.81 4.30
C GLU A 107 -21.60 3.71 3.71
N GLU A 108 -21.04 2.99 2.73
CA GLU A 108 -21.31 1.59 2.33
C GLU A 108 -22.56 1.24 1.47
N GLU A 109 -22.34 1.12 0.15
CA GLU A 109 -22.78 -0.10 -0.57
C GLU A 109 -21.53 -0.81 -1.12
N GLU A 110 -21.16 -1.93 -0.51
CA GLU A 110 -20.15 -2.84 -1.05
C GLU A 110 -20.70 -3.54 -2.30
N SER A 111 -20.46 -2.94 -3.47
CA SER A 111 -20.54 -3.67 -4.74
C SER A 111 -19.20 -4.36 -4.99
N ASP A 112 -19.12 -5.62 -4.53
CA ASP A 112 -18.25 -6.64 -5.10
C ASP A 112 -18.83 -7.03 -6.46
N ASP A 113 -18.33 -6.38 -7.51
CA ASP A 113 -18.50 -6.83 -8.88
C ASP A 113 -17.09 -7.04 -9.45
N ASP A 114 -16.59 -8.26 -9.24
CA ASP A 114 -15.33 -8.79 -9.77
C ASP A 114 -15.69 -9.87 -10.82
N GLU A 115 -16.26 -9.45 -11.95
CA GLU A 115 -16.23 -10.23 -13.20
C GLU A 115 -15.47 -9.45 -14.28
N GLU A 116 -14.13 -9.44 -14.20
CA GLU A 116 -13.30 -9.25 -15.41
C GLU A 116 -13.10 -10.61 -16.07
N LYS A 117 -14.01 -10.95 -17.01
CA LYS A 117 -13.75 -11.96 -18.04
C LYS A 117 -12.94 -11.31 -19.16
N GLU A 118 -11.65 -11.65 -19.25
CA GLU A 118 -10.88 -11.49 -20.48
C GLU A 118 -11.13 -12.71 -21.37
N ASP A 119 -11.60 -12.44 -22.60
CA ASP A 119 -11.83 -13.38 -23.70
C ASP A 119 -10.57 -14.19 -24.05
N GLU A 120 -10.65 -15.52 -23.96
CA GLU A 120 -9.93 -16.42 -24.85
C GLU A 120 -10.86 -17.54 -25.35
N GLU A 121 -10.77 -17.79 -26.64
CA GLU A 121 -11.68 -18.55 -27.49
C GLU A 121 -11.77 -20.07 -27.18
N GLN A 122 -12.92 -20.63 -27.58
CA GLN A 122 -13.18 -22.01 -28.03
C GLN A 122 -13.39 -23.13 -26.98
N ASN A 123 -14.69 -23.44 -26.82
CA ASN A 123 -15.29 -24.77 -26.98
C ASN A 123 -14.85 -25.89 -26.02
N GLU A 124 -15.69 -26.20 -25.02
CA GLU A 124 -16.28 -27.54 -24.84
C GLU A 124 -17.29 -27.53 -23.68
N GLU A 125 -18.39 -28.25 -23.88
CA GLU A 125 -19.46 -28.54 -22.93
C GLU A 125 -18.91 -28.99 -21.57
N LYS A 126 -19.50 -28.48 -20.47
CA LYS A 126 -19.85 -29.29 -19.30
C LYS A 126 -20.77 -28.55 -18.33
N GLU A 127 -21.87 -29.25 -18.03
CA GLU A 127 -22.72 -29.11 -16.86
C GLU A 127 -21.89 -29.16 -15.57
N ASP A 128 -22.28 -28.34 -14.59
CA ASP A 128 -22.11 -28.51 -13.13
C ASP A 128 -22.35 -27.13 -12.49
N GLN A 129 -22.85 -26.94 -11.27
CA GLN A 129 -23.66 -27.70 -10.32
C GLN A 129 -24.14 -26.62 -9.33
N GLU A 130 -25.36 -26.74 -8.83
CA GLU A 130 -25.95 -25.78 -7.89
C GLU A 130 -25.22 -25.77 -6.53
N GLN A 131 -25.08 -24.55 -5.98
CA GLN A 131 -25.23 -24.17 -4.56
C GLN A 131 -24.48 -24.96 -3.48
N ASP A 132 -23.51 -24.30 -2.83
CA ASP A 132 -23.55 -24.11 -1.37
C ASP A 132 -22.57 -22.99 -0.97
N GLU A 133 -23.07 -21.75 -0.88
CA GLU A 133 -22.38 -20.66 -0.17
C GLU A 133 -22.84 -20.71 1.28
N GLU A 134 -22.04 -21.37 2.13
CA GLU A 134 -22.17 -21.27 3.58
C GLU A 134 -21.97 -19.80 3.99
N LYS A 135 -23.09 -19.12 4.25
CA LYS A 135 -23.15 -17.90 5.05
C LYS A 135 -22.71 -18.25 6.48
N GLU A 136 -21.45 -17.97 6.81
CA GLU A 136 -21.07 -17.76 8.20
C GLU A 136 -21.64 -16.39 8.63
N GLU A 137 -22.81 -16.44 9.26
CA GLU A 137 -23.30 -15.37 10.13
C GLU A 137 -22.25 -15.19 11.25
N GLU A 138 -21.42 -14.16 11.16
CA GLU A 138 -20.53 -13.79 12.29
C GLU A 138 -21.41 -13.29 13.44
N GLU A 139 -21.62 -14.16 14.42
CA GLU A 139 -22.08 -13.79 15.75
C GLU A 139 -21.14 -12.70 16.29
N GLU A 140 -21.70 -11.54 16.68
CA GLU A 140 -20.97 -10.52 17.44
C GLU A 140 -20.63 -11.08 18.84
N GLU A 141 -19.61 -11.92 18.92
CA GLU A 141 -18.97 -12.26 20.18
C GLU A 141 -18.03 -11.11 20.60
N ASP A 142 -18.06 -10.81 21.90
CA ASP A 142 -17.30 -9.77 22.60
C ASP A 142 -15.78 -10.04 22.49
N GLU A 143 -15.20 -9.73 21.33
CA GLU A 143 -13.77 -9.85 21.03
C GLU A 143 -12.97 -8.81 21.81
N GLY A 144 -11.91 -9.26 22.50
CA GLY A 144 -11.00 -8.38 23.22
C GLY A 144 -10.34 -7.34 22.31
N GLU A 145 -9.91 -6.21 22.87
CA GLU A 145 -9.31 -5.09 22.10
C GLU A 145 -8.16 -5.52 21.18
N GLU A 146 -7.40 -6.55 21.55
CA GLU A 146 -6.29 -7.10 20.75
C GLU A 146 -6.76 -7.77 19.44
N ASP A 147 -7.84 -8.56 19.46
CA ASP A 147 -8.38 -9.22 18.27
C ASP A 147 -8.99 -8.20 17.30
N ARG A 148 -9.63 -7.15 17.84
CA ARG A 148 -10.18 -6.05 17.04
C ARG A 148 -9.09 -5.24 16.33
N GLU A 149 -7.94 -5.02 16.96
CA GLU A 149 -6.79 -4.36 16.32
C GLU A 149 -6.16 -5.23 15.23
N GLU A 150 -6.00 -6.53 15.48
CA GLU A 150 -5.46 -7.48 14.50
C GLU A 150 -6.36 -7.56 13.25
N ARG A 151 -7.69 -7.62 13.44
CA ARG A 151 -8.67 -7.61 12.35
C ARG A 151 -8.62 -6.32 11.53
N LYS A 152 -8.51 -5.16 12.19
CA LYS A 152 -8.30 -3.86 11.51
C LYS A 152 -6.99 -3.82 10.74
N GLU A 153 -5.92 -4.37 11.31
CA GLU A 153 -4.63 -4.45 10.64
C GLU A 153 -4.65 -5.37 9.42
N LYS A 154 -5.37 -6.49 9.49
CA LYS A 154 -5.58 -7.39 8.34
C LYS A 154 -6.33 -6.68 7.21
N ARG A 155 -7.45 -6.02 7.50
CA ARG A 155 -8.21 -5.21 6.52
C ARG A 155 -7.37 -4.10 5.89
N ARG A 156 -6.49 -3.43 6.66
CA ARG A 156 -5.56 -2.43 6.13
C ARG A 156 -4.50 -3.01 5.18
N ARG A 157 -4.15 -4.29 5.32
CA ARG A 157 -3.11 -4.93 4.52
C ARG A 157 -3.65 -5.52 3.22
N GLU A 158 -4.88 -6.03 3.22
CA GLU A 158 -5.53 -6.70 2.08
C GLU A 158 -5.40 -5.95 0.75
N PRO A 159 -5.66 -4.62 0.68
CA PRO A 159 -5.51 -3.86 -0.57
C PRO A 159 -4.09 -3.84 -1.14
N PHE A 160 -3.08 -4.14 -0.32
CA PHE A 160 -1.66 -4.11 -0.68
C PHE A 160 -1.07 -5.50 -0.92
N VAL A 161 -1.80 -6.59 -0.60
CA VAL A 161 -1.29 -7.98 -0.74
C VAL A 161 -1.04 -8.34 -2.20
N LYS A 162 -1.91 -7.93 -3.13
CA LYS A 162 -1.71 -8.15 -4.59
C LYS A 162 -0.43 -7.45 -5.10
N ASN A 163 0.11 -6.48 -4.36
CA ASN A 163 1.32 -5.71 -4.69
C ASN A 163 2.60 -6.33 -4.10
N SER A 164 2.52 -7.46 -3.39
CA SER A 164 3.63 -8.04 -2.62
C SER A 164 4.65 -8.85 -3.43
N PHE A 165 4.33 -9.20 -4.69
CA PHE A 165 5.17 -10.04 -5.55
C PHE A 165 6.06 -9.26 -6.55
N ARG A 166 5.92 -7.93 -6.59
CA ARG A 166 6.71 -7.01 -7.43
C ARG A 166 6.99 -5.72 -6.64
N SER A 167 7.92 -4.89 -7.10
CA SER A 167 8.14 -3.55 -6.55
C SER A 167 6.79 -2.83 -6.37
N PRO A 168 6.36 -2.54 -5.13
CA PRO A 168 4.96 -2.23 -4.87
C PRO A 168 4.64 -0.84 -5.44
N LYS A 169 3.65 -0.80 -6.34
CA LYS A 169 3.20 0.40 -7.06
C LYS A 169 1.96 1.01 -6.41
N PHE A 170 2.00 2.31 -6.20
CA PHE A 170 0.93 3.12 -5.64
C PHE A 170 0.53 4.19 -6.64
N TRP A 171 -0.76 4.36 -6.82
CA TRP A 171 -1.31 5.54 -7.47
C TRP A 171 -1.28 6.70 -6.51
N VAL A 172 -0.94 7.89 -7.02
CA VAL A 172 -0.85 9.11 -6.22
C VAL A 172 -1.89 10.11 -6.71
N LYS A 173 -2.62 10.69 -5.78
CA LYS A 173 -3.29 11.98 -5.96
C LYS A 173 -2.61 12.97 -5.03
N TRP A 174 -2.38 14.20 -5.50
CA TRP A 174 -1.83 15.26 -4.67
C TRP A 174 -2.69 16.52 -4.80
N GLN A 175 -2.77 17.30 -3.71
CA GLN A 175 -3.44 18.59 -3.65
C GLN A 175 -2.56 19.57 -2.89
N GLY A 176 -2.34 20.77 -3.45
CA GLY A 176 -1.61 21.80 -2.73
C GLY A 176 -1.22 23.01 -3.55
N GLU A 177 -0.30 23.78 -2.96
CA GLU A 177 0.13 25.07 -3.48
C GLU A 177 1.30 24.90 -4.45
N VAL A 178 1.13 25.49 -5.63
CA VAL A 178 2.15 25.62 -6.66
C VAL A 178 2.59 27.08 -6.74
N GLN A 179 3.88 27.30 -6.57
CA GLN A 179 4.49 28.62 -6.65
C GLN A 179 5.01 28.87 -8.07
N THR A 180 4.60 29.99 -8.65
CA THR A 180 5.01 30.45 -9.99
C THR A 180 5.38 31.92 -9.96
N SER A 181 5.94 32.43 -11.06
CA SER A 181 6.20 33.87 -11.20
C SER A 181 4.94 34.75 -11.15
N SER A 182 3.76 34.19 -11.44
CA SER A 182 2.48 34.90 -11.38
C SER A 182 1.80 34.84 -10.01
N GLY A 183 2.36 34.06 -9.07
CA GLY A 183 1.83 33.89 -7.72
C GLY A 183 1.67 32.42 -7.32
N THR A 184 0.89 32.20 -6.28
CA THR A 184 0.56 30.89 -5.72
C THR A 184 -0.77 30.40 -6.28
N HIS A 185 -0.81 29.17 -6.77
CA HIS A 185 -2.00 28.52 -7.31
C HIS A 185 -2.31 27.25 -6.52
N MET A 186 -3.57 27.03 -6.16
CA MET A 186 -4.00 25.74 -5.62
C MET A 186 -4.27 24.79 -6.78
N GLU A 187 -3.71 23.59 -6.72
CA GLU A 187 -3.85 22.59 -7.79
C GLU A 187 -4.05 21.19 -7.20
N THR A 188 -4.86 20.37 -7.88
CA THR A 188 -4.94 18.93 -7.65
C THR A 188 -4.50 18.16 -8.89
N ASN A 189 -3.62 17.19 -8.73
CA ASN A 189 -3.17 16.37 -9.86
C ASN A 189 -2.75 14.96 -9.44
N GLY A 190 -2.24 14.16 -10.38
CA GLY A 190 -1.97 12.74 -10.17
C GLY A 190 -0.55 12.28 -10.54
N GLY A 191 -0.28 11.02 -10.23
CA GLY A 191 0.97 10.35 -10.54
C GLY A 191 0.99 8.90 -10.06
N TYR A 192 2.18 8.34 -9.94
CA TYR A 192 2.38 7.04 -9.27
C TYR A 192 3.74 7.00 -8.59
N ILE A 193 3.87 6.14 -7.58
CA ILE A 193 5.12 5.82 -6.88
C ILE A 193 5.30 4.31 -6.90
N VAL A 194 6.53 3.85 -7.10
CA VAL A 194 6.93 2.46 -7.05
C VAL A 194 8.08 2.36 -6.05
N PHE A 195 7.89 1.61 -4.98
CA PHE A 195 8.97 1.38 -4.03
C PHE A 195 9.91 0.27 -4.53
N GLY A 196 11.21 0.47 -4.32
CA GLY A 196 12.25 -0.51 -4.63
C GLY A 196 12.27 -1.61 -3.58
N GLY A 197 11.53 -2.69 -3.84
CA GLY A 197 11.41 -3.86 -2.98
C GLY A 197 10.60 -3.61 -1.69
N ASN A 198 10.46 -4.65 -0.87
CA ASN A 198 9.57 -4.65 0.29
C ASN A 198 10.04 -3.74 1.44
N ASP A 199 11.31 -3.32 1.45
CA ASP A 199 11.86 -2.46 2.50
C ASP A 199 11.55 -0.97 2.28
N CYS A 200 10.98 -0.60 1.13
CA CYS A 200 10.67 0.79 0.76
C CYS A 200 11.85 1.78 0.90
N LYS A 201 13.10 1.32 0.79
CA LYS A 201 14.29 2.17 0.97
C LYS A 201 14.50 3.17 -0.18
N LYS A 202 13.96 2.85 -1.35
CA LYS A 202 14.06 3.65 -2.57
C LYS A 202 12.69 3.74 -3.19
N LEU A 203 12.45 4.79 -3.96
CA LEU A 203 11.25 4.92 -4.76
C LEU A 203 11.56 5.56 -6.12
N THR A 204 10.71 5.25 -7.09
CA THR A 204 10.66 5.89 -8.40
C THR A 204 9.20 6.19 -8.71
N GLY A 205 8.91 7.27 -9.40
CA GLY A 205 7.53 7.62 -9.69
C GLY A 205 7.41 8.70 -10.74
N THR A 206 6.19 9.18 -10.92
CA THR A 206 5.90 10.37 -11.70
C THR A 206 4.99 11.32 -10.93
N ILE A 207 5.11 12.60 -11.28
CA ILE A 207 4.19 13.65 -10.83
C ILE A 207 3.81 14.51 -12.04
N THR A 208 2.54 14.86 -12.13
CA THR A 208 1.99 15.79 -13.12
C THR A 208 1.60 17.09 -12.42
N SER A 209 1.82 18.24 -13.05
CA SER A 209 1.28 19.55 -12.66
C SER A 209 0.97 20.35 -13.92
N LYS A 210 -0.28 20.78 -14.07
CA LYS A 210 -0.73 21.67 -15.15
C LYS A 210 -0.09 23.04 -15.01
N THR A 211 -0.02 23.58 -13.80
CA THR A 211 0.52 24.92 -13.52
C THR A 211 2.01 25.02 -13.85
N LEU A 212 2.77 23.95 -13.60
CA LEU A 212 4.20 23.87 -13.92
C LEU A 212 4.49 23.32 -15.33
N GLU A 213 3.45 22.99 -16.11
CA GLU A 213 3.55 22.30 -17.39
C GLU A 213 4.35 20.98 -17.29
N TRP A 214 4.23 20.30 -16.15
CA TRP A 214 4.84 19.00 -15.90
C TRP A 214 3.86 17.91 -16.29
N ASP A 215 4.19 17.16 -17.35
CA ASP A 215 3.46 15.95 -17.72
C ASP A 215 4.29 14.70 -17.36
N ASN A 216 3.78 13.90 -16.41
CA ASN A 216 4.38 12.65 -15.97
C ASN A 216 5.89 12.76 -15.68
N VAL A 217 6.30 13.85 -15.05
CA VAL A 217 7.70 14.13 -14.72
C VAL A 217 8.22 13.08 -13.75
N SER A 218 9.35 12.46 -14.10
CA SER A 218 9.95 11.44 -13.25
C SER A 218 10.48 12.03 -11.95
N ILE A 219 10.14 11.36 -10.85
CA ILE A 219 10.70 11.57 -9.52
C ILE A 219 11.41 10.30 -9.07
N THR A 220 12.50 10.45 -8.33
CA THR A 220 13.16 9.35 -7.64
C THR A 220 13.41 9.74 -6.20
N GLY A 221 13.57 8.78 -5.30
CA GLY A 221 13.81 9.11 -3.91
C GLY A 221 14.38 7.97 -3.10
N TRP A 222 14.86 8.32 -1.91
CA TRP A 222 15.39 7.38 -0.93
C TRP A 222 14.96 7.74 0.47
N LYS A 223 14.70 6.70 1.26
CA LYS A 223 14.26 6.83 2.63
C LYS A 223 15.40 7.34 3.50
N ILE A 224 15.15 8.42 4.24
CA ILE A 224 16.10 9.01 5.20
C ILE A 224 15.75 8.58 6.62
N LYS A 225 14.45 8.53 6.95
CA LYS A 225 13.94 8.17 8.28
C LYS A 225 12.81 7.15 8.14
N SER A 226 12.77 6.17 9.05
CA SER A 226 11.71 5.14 9.05
C SER A 226 10.42 5.58 9.73
N THR A 227 10.48 6.65 10.50
CA THR A 227 9.36 7.28 11.18
C THR A 227 9.10 8.62 10.52
N ALA A 228 7.83 8.95 10.29
CA ALA A 228 7.47 10.31 9.92
C ALA A 228 7.78 11.24 11.11
N GLU A 229 8.22 12.46 10.82
CA GLU A 229 8.46 13.49 11.81
C GLU A 229 7.16 14.03 12.41
N ARG A 230 6.03 13.82 11.73
CA ARG A 230 4.72 14.33 12.10
C ARG A 230 3.63 13.31 11.81
N ASP A 231 2.63 13.26 12.67
CA ASP A 231 1.33 12.69 12.36
C ASP A 231 0.39 13.87 12.07
N VAL A 232 -0.02 14.02 10.82
CA VAL A 232 -0.79 15.18 10.36
C VAL A 232 -2.08 14.67 9.72
N HIS A 233 -3.20 15.10 10.27
CA HIS A 233 -4.49 14.90 9.63
C HIS A 233 -4.56 15.73 8.34
N ILE A 234 -4.79 15.06 7.21
CA ILE A 234 -4.92 15.70 5.91
C ILE A 234 -6.40 15.91 5.62
N GLU A 235 -6.80 17.17 5.54
CA GLU A 235 -8.10 17.56 4.99
C GLU A 235 -7.96 17.67 3.47
N TRP A 236 -8.81 16.96 2.75
CA TRP A 236 -8.85 16.99 1.28
C TRP A 236 -9.99 17.90 0.83
N LYS A 237 -9.69 18.95 0.07
CA LYS A 237 -10.67 19.98 -0.29
C LYS A 237 -11.25 19.74 -1.68
N ASN A 238 -12.49 20.16 -1.91
CA ASN A 238 -13.08 20.18 -3.24
C ASN A 238 -12.33 21.16 -4.16
N GLU A 239 -12.20 20.80 -5.43
CA GLU A 239 -11.91 21.78 -6.48
C GLU A 239 -13.18 22.61 -6.66
N GLU A 240 -13.13 23.91 -6.31
CA GLU A 240 -14.19 24.87 -6.69
C GLU A 240 -14.25 25.09 -8.21
#